data_AF-A0A7L2U922-F1
#
_entry.id   AF-A0A7L2U922-F1
#
_cell.length_a   1.000
_cell.length_b   1.000
_cell.length_c   1.000
_cell.angle_alpha   90.00
_cell.angle_beta   90.00
_cell.angle_gamma   90.00
#
_symmetry.space_group_name_H-M   'P 1'
#
loop_
_entity.id
_entity.type
_entity.pdbx_description
1 polymer ?
#
loop_
_entity_poly.entity_id
_entity_poly.type
_entity_poly.pdbx_seq_one_letter_code
_entity_poly.pdbx_strand_id
1 'polypeptide(L)' 'MFGIKAWAEYIVEWAAKDTYGFLTSVIFALTPLFVISAALSWKLAKMIEAREREQKKQKCQENIAKAKQAKKD' A
#
# COMPACT_ATOMS: atom_id res chain seq x y z
N MET A 1 -31.59 6.71 -1.95
CA MET A 1 -31.13 7.71 -2.96
C MET A 1 -31.18 9.15 -2.43
N PHE A 2 -32.21 9.55 -1.68
CA PHE A 2 -32.31 10.92 -1.10
C PHE A 2 -31.18 11.31 -0.12
N GLY A 3 -30.66 10.38 0.68
CA GLY A 3 -29.64 10.71 1.70
C GLY A 3 -28.27 11.12 1.14
N ILE A 4 -27.83 10.52 0.03
CA ILE A 4 -26.50 10.81 -0.56
C ILE A 4 -26.50 12.18 -1.22
N LYS A 5 -27.60 12.55 -1.90
CA LYS A 5 -27.73 13.85 -2.54
C LYS A 5 -27.75 14.97 -1.51
N ALA A 6 -28.57 14.85 -0.47
CA ALA A 6 -28.64 15.84 0.61
C ALA A 6 -27.30 15.97 1.37
N TRP A 7 -26.61 14.85 1.59
CA TRP A 7 -25.28 14.85 2.19
C TRP A 7 -24.23 15.54 1.30
N ALA A 8 -24.24 15.25 0.00
CA ALA A 8 -23.32 15.90 -0.94
C ALA A 8 -23.58 17.41 -1.04
N GLU A 9 -24.85 17.83 -1.10
CA GLU A 9 -25.23 19.25 -1.09
C GLU A 9 -24.75 19.96 0.19
N TYR A 10 -24.88 19.32 1.35
CA TYR A 10 -24.35 19.83 2.62
C TYR A 10 -22.82 19.99 2.60
N ILE A 11 -22.10 19.00 2.08
CA ILE A 11 -20.63 19.06 1.99
C ILE A 11 -20.18 20.17 1.03
N VAL A 12 -20.87 20.33 -0.10
CA VAL A 12 -20.59 21.38 -1.09
C VAL A 12 -20.88 22.76 -0.52
N GLU A 13 -22.00 22.93 0.19
CA GLU A 13 -22.33 24.18 0.86
C GLU A 13 -21.31 24.53 1.95
N TRP A 14 -20.84 23.54 2.71
CA TRP A 14 -19.79 23.73 3.71
C TRP A 14 -18.46 24.17 3.06
N ALA A 15 -18.04 23.51 1.98
CA ALA A 15 -16.84 23.88 1.24
C ALA A 15 -16.91 25.31 0.65
N ALA A 16 -18.10 25.76 0.26
CA ALA A 16 -18.34 27.09 -0.27
C ALA A 16 -18.35 28.18 0.83
N LYS A 17 -18.87 27.88 2.03
CA LYS A 17 -18.93 28.83 3.16
C LYS A 17 -17.60 28.98 3.89
N ASP A 18 -16.87 27.90 4.08
CA ASP A 18 -15.58 27.88 4.79
C ASP A 18 -14.60 26.92 4.12
N THR A 19 -13.99 27.39 3.04
CA THR A 19 -13.06 26.58 2.23
C THR A 19 -11.83 26.15 3.02
N TYR A 20 -11.31 27.01 3.89
CA TYR A 20 -10.11 26.69 4.67
C TYR A 20 -10.40 25.69 5.78
N GLY A 21 -11.50 25.84 6.52
CA GLY A 21 -11.90 24.86 7.55
C GLY A 21 -12.29 23.51 6.95
N PHE A 22 -12.96 23.51 5.79
CA PHE A 22 -13.23 22.31 5.01
C PHE A 22 -11.94 21.59 4.62
N LEU A 23 -11.04 22.30 3.94
CA LEU A 23 -9.80 21.72 3.43
C LEU A 23 -8.91 21.21 4.56
N THR A 24 -8.81 21.96 5.65
CA THR A 24 -8.00 21.57 6.82
C THR A 24 -8.55 20.29 7.44
N SER A 25 -9.87 20.18 7.62
CA SER A 25 -10.52 18.98 8.15
C SER A 25 -10.31 17.76 7.25
N VAL A 26 -10.42 17.95 5.92
CA VAL A 26 -10.16 16.89 4.94
C VAL A 26 -8.69 16.45 4.99
N ILE A 27 -7.75 17.38 5.06
CA ILE A 27 -6.32 17.06 5.18
C ILE A 27 -6.05 16.32 6.50
N PHE A 28 -6.58 16.78 7.63
CA PHE A 28 -6.41 16.11 8.92
C PHE A 28 -7.00 14.69 8.95
N ALA A 29 -8.08 14.43 8.21
CA ALA A 29 -8.63 13.08 8.08
C ALA A 29 -7.79 12.20 7.12
N LEU A 30 -7.35 12.76 6.00
CA LEU A 30 -6.62 12.03 4.96
C LEU A 30 -5.17 11.74 5.37
N THR A 31 -4.45 12.70 5.96
CA THR A 31 -3.04 12.53 6.35
C THR A 31 -2.79 11.28 7.20
N PRO A 32 -3.48 11.01 8.32
CA PRO A 32 -3.25 9.80 9.09
C PRO A 32 -3.63 8.53 8.31
N LEU A 33 -4.69 8.58 7.50
CA LEU A 33 -5.09 7.46 6.65
C LEU A 33 -3.99 7.11 5.63
N PHE A 34 -3.41 8.13 4.98
CA PHE A 34 -2.31 7.95 4.05
C PHE A 34 -1.04 7.43 4.74
N VAL A 35 -0.72 7.93 5.94
CA VAL A 35 0.44 7.45 6.72
C VAL A 35 0.28 5.97 7.07
N ILE A 36 -0.90 5.56 7.54
CA ILE A 36 -1.19 4.16 7.87
C ILE A 36 -1.08 3.28 6.61
N SER A 37 -1.68 3.73 5.49
CA SER A 37 -1.59 3.03 4.20
C SER A 37 -0.15 2.88 3.72
N ALA A 38 0.66 3.93 3.82
CA ALA A 38 2.07 3.90 3.46
C ALA A 38 2.87 2.94 4.36
N ALA A 39 2.64 2.98 5.67
CA ALA A 39 3.31 2.09 6.63
C ALA A 39 2.98 0.62 6.38
N LEU A 40 1.71 0.31 6.09
CA LEU A 40 1.27 -1.04 5.72
C LEU A 40 1.89 -1.48 4.39
N SER A 41 1.85 -0.61 3.37
CA SER A 41 2.45 -0.89 2.06
C SER A 41 3.95 -1.14 2.16
N TRP A 42 4.65 -0.38 3.00
CA TRP A 42 6.07 -0.58 3.28
C TRP A 42 6.34 -1.94 3.95
N LYS A 43 5.52 -2.30 4.95
CA LYS A 43 5.63 -3.60 5.63
C LYS A 43 5.41 -4.76 4.66
N LEU A 44 4.41 -4.66 3.80
CA LEU A 44 4.14 -5.61 2.71
C LEU A 44 5.32 -5.71 1.74
N ALA A 45 5.84 -4.57 1.28
CA ALA A 45 6.98 -4.53 0.38
C ALA A 45 8.20 -5.25 0.97
N LYS A 46 8.51 -5.02 2.27
CA LYS A 46 9.60 -5.73 2.95
C LYS A 46 9.38 -7.24 3.04
N MET A 47 8.15 -7.70 3.26
CA MET A 47 7.85 -9.14 3.27
C MET A 47 8.04 -9.77 1.89
N ILE A 48 7.67 -9.05 0.83
CA ILE A 48 7.89 -9.51 -0.55
C ILE A 48 9.39 -9.58 -0.84
N GLU A 49 10.15 -8.54 -0.51
CA GLU A 49 11.60 -8.50 -0.74
C GLU A 49 12.32 -9.65 0.00
N ALA A 50 11.94 -9.93 1.25
CA ALA A 50 12.49 -11.04 2.02
C ALA A 50 12.22 -12.40 1.36
N ARG A 51 10.97 -12.63 0.93
CA ARG A 51 10.58 -13.86 0.22
C ARG A 51 11.32 -14.02 -1.12
N GLU A 52 11.49 -12.93 -1.87
CA GLU A 52 12.24 -12.98 -3.14
C GLU A 52 13.72 -13.30 -2.93
N ARG A 53 14.37 -12.73 -1.90
CA ARG A 53 15.76 -13.04 -1.58
C ARG A 53 15.93 -14.50 -1.19
N GLU A 54 15.00 -15.05 -0.43
CA GLU A 54 15.03 -16.45 -0.01
C GLU A 54 14.80 -17.41 -1.19
N GLN A 55 13.83 -17.10 -2.06
CA GLN A 55 13.65 -17.85 -3.31
C GLN A 55 14.87 -17.79 -4.23
N LYS A 56 15.52 -16.63 -4.37
CA LYS A 56 16.74 -16.51 -5.19
C LYS A 56 17.87 -17.38 -4.65
N LYS A 57 18.03 -17.46 -3.32
CA LYS A 57 19.02 -18.34 -2.68
C LYS A 57 18.70 -19.81 -2.89
N GLN A 58 17.43 -20.22 -2.72
CA GLN A 58 17.00 -21.60 -2.96
C GLN A 58 17.25 -22.02 -4.41
N LYS A 59 16.82 -21.21 -5.39
CA LYS A 59 17.05 -21.48 -6.82
C LYS A 59 18.54 -21.59 -7.17
N CYS A 60 19.39 -20.78 -6.54
CA CYS A 60 20.84 -20.87 -6.73
C CYS A 60 21.42 -22.20 -6.22
N GLN A 61 21.01 -22.64 -5.03
CA GLN A 61 21.46 -23.93 -4.47
C GLN A 61 20.95 -25.12 -5.28
N GLU A 62 19.70 -25.08 -5.75
CA GLU A 62 19.16 -26.11 -6.64
C GLU A 62 19.94 -26.21 -7.96
N ASN A 63 20.29 -25.07 -8.57
CA ASN A 63 21.08 -25.06 -9.79
C ASN A 63 22.50 -25.62 -9.56
N ILE A 64 23.13 -25.31 -8.42
CA ILE A 64 24.45 -25.86 -8.07
C ILE A 64 24.36 -27.37 -7.80
N ALA A 65 23.32 -27.84 -7.11
CA ALA A 65 23.10 -29.26 -6.84
C ALA A 65 22.88 -30.04 -8.15
N LYS A 66 22.03 -29.53 -9.05
CA LYS A 66 21.81 -30.11 -10.38
C LYS A 66 23.08 -30.14 -11.22
N ALA A 67 23.88 -29.07 -11.20
CA ALA A 67 25.17 -29.02 -11.90
C ALA A 67 26.21 -30.00 -11.33
N LYS A 68 26.23 -30.20 -10.00
CA LYS A 68 27.11 -31.20 -9.36
C LYS A 68 26.67 -32.63 -9.67
N GLN A 69 25.35 -32.87 -9.80
CA GLN A 69 24.81 -34.17 -10.17
C GLN A 69 25.10 -34.50 -11.65
N ALA A 70 24.96 -33.53 -12.55
CA ALA A 70 25.26 -33.69 -13.98
C ALA A 70 26.76 -33.89 -14.32
N LYS A 71 27.68 -33.66 -13.38
CA LYS A 71 29.12 -33.96 -13.54
C LYS A 71 29.53 -35.34 -12.99
N LYS A 72 28.60 -36.06 -12.35
CA LYS A 72 28.85 -37.39 -11.78
C LYS A 72 28.35 -38.53 -12.68
N ASP A 73 27.52 -38.24 -13.67
CA ASP A 73 27.30 -39.05 -14.87
C ASP A 73 28.41 -38.75 -15.89
#